data_AF-A0AAW7G0N4-F1
#
_entry.id   AF-A0AAW7G0N4-F1
#
_cell.length_a   1.000
_cell.length_b   1.000
_cell.length_c   1.000
_cell.angle_alpha   90.00
_cell.angle_beta   90.00
_cell.angle_gamma   90.00
#
_symmetry.space_group_name_H-M   'P 1'
#
loop_
_entity.id
_entity.type
_entity.pdbx_description
1 polymer ?
#
loop_
_entity_poly.entity_id
_entity_poly.type
_entity_poly.pdbx_seq_one_letter_code
_entity_poly.pdbx_strand_id
1 'polypeptide(L)'
;MAVTDESIYFKMLRERRLMRQQIASLERQLREAEERLNCYSTNQSTIPPIPMTAQVQEWMFEYGLPWEVFYCYDHKHWVDELDNSFPYYCDNRCPKCRKQAG
;
A
#
# COMPACT_ATOMS: atom_id res chain seq x y z
N MET A 1 45.99 15.26 23.61
CA MET A 1 45.09 16.38 23.26
C MET A 1 43.80 16.18 24.04
N ALA A 2 43.44 17.10 24.94
CA ALA A 2 42.24 16.97 25.76
C ALA A 2 40.99 17.24 24.91
N VAL A 3 40.05 16.30 24.90
CA VAL A 3 38.74 16.48 24.27
C VAL A 3 37.97 17.44 25.18
N THR A 4 37.70 18.67 24.72
CA THR A 4 36.94 19.65 25.51
C THR A 4 35.45 19.30 25.50
N ASP A 5 34.75 19.57 26.61
CA ASP A 5 33.29 19.38 26.73
C ASP A 5 32.51 20.02 25.58
N GLU A 6 33.01 21.14 25.06
CA GLU A 6 32.44 21.84 23.92
C GLU A 6 32.51 21.00 22.62
N SER A 7 33.61 20.29 22.40
CA SER A 7 33.76 19.39 21.25
C SER A 7 32.83 18.17 21.35
N ILE A 8 32.54 17.71 22.57
CA ILE A 8 31.60 16.62 22.85
C ILE A 8 30.18 17.12 22.59
N TYR A 9 29.84 18.31 23.07
CA TYR A 9 28.54 18.94 22.83
C TYR A 9 28.23 19.09 21.34
N PHE A 10 29.16 19.59 20.53
CA PHE A 10 28.95 19.73 19.09
C PHE A 10 28.78 18.39 18.37
N LYS A 11 29.52 17.35 18.78
CA LYS A 11 29.33 15.99 18.26
C LYS A 11 27.94 15.46 18.59
N MET A 12 27.52 15.58 19.84
CA MET A 12 26.17 15.17 20.28
C MET A 12 25.07 15.94 19.54
N LEU A 13 25.23 17.24 19.33
CA LEU A 13 24.26 18.06 18.59
C LEU A 13 24.14 17.62 17.13
N ARG A 14 25.28 17.31 16.49
CA ARG A 14 25.32 16.79 15.12
C ARG A 14 24.66 15.42 15.02
N GLU A 15 24.99 14.50 15.92
CA GLU A 15 24.38 13.17 15.98
C GLU A 15 22.87 13.26 16.21
N ARG A 16 22.42 14.13 17.14
CA ARG A 16 20.99 14.37 17.37
C ARG A 16 20.29 14.86 16.11
N ARG A 17 20.93 15.70 15.30
CA ARG A 17 20.36 16.19 14.05
C ARG A 17 20.24 15.06 13.01
N LEU A 18 21.28 14.24 12.86
CA LEU A 18 21.27 13.12 11.92
C LEU A 18 20.22 12.07 12.30
N MET A 19 20.13 11.72 13.59
CA MET A 19 19.11 10.81 14.09
C MET A 19 17.69 11.33 13.82
N ARG A 20 17.43 12.64 14.03
CA ARG A 20 16.13 13.24 13.71
C ARG A 20 15.80 13.17 12.22
N GLN A 21 16.78 13.35 11.35
CA GLN A 21 16.58 13.20 9.90
C GLN A 21 16.26 11.76 9.51
N GLN A 22 16.94 10.78 10.11
CA GLN A 22 16.66 9.36 9.90
C GLN A 22 15.27 8.98 10.39
N ILE A 23 14.85 9.43 11.58
CA ILE A 23 13.50 9.20 12.10
C ILE A 23 12.46 9.74 11.12
N ALA A 24 12.59 10.99 10.68
CA ALA A 24 11.65 11.59 9.73
C ALA A 24 11.58 10.82 8.39
N SER A 25 12.72 10.28 7.92
CA SER A 25 12.77 9.45 6.71
C SER A 25 12.06 8.11 6.91
N LEU A 26 12.31 7.44 8.03
CA LEU A 26 11.70 6.14 8.34
C LEU A 26 10.19 6.28 8.57
N GLU A 27 9.76 7.33 9.27
CA GLU A 27 8.34 7.63 9.45
C GLU A 27 7.63 7.87 8.11
N ARG A 28 8.30 8.49 7.14
CA ARG A 28 7.75 8.65 5.79
C ARG A 28 7.59 7.29 5.09
N GLN A 29 8.63 6.46 5.09
CA GLN A 29 8.57 5.13 4.48
C GLN A 29 7.51 4.25 5.14
N LEU A 30 7.35 4.36 6.46
CA LEU A 30 6.35 3.63 7.21
C LEU A 30 4.94 4.08 6.82
N ARG A 31 4.67 5.39 6.73
CA ARG A 31 3.39 5.89 6.23
C ARG A 31 3.09 5.43 4.80
N GLU A 32 4.07 5.49 3.91
CA GLU A 32 3.91 5.01 2.52
C GLU A 32 3.60 3.51 2.48
N ALA A 33 4.25 2.70 3.34
CA ALA A 33 3.97 1.27 3.45
C ALA A 33 2.59 0.99 4.06
N GLU A 34 2.19 1.73 5.08
CA GLU A 34 0.86 1.65 5.70
C GLU A 34 -0.24 2.03 4.71
N GLU A 35 -0.07 3.12 3.94
CA GLU A 35 -1.00 3.51 2.87
C GLU A 35 -1.11 2.42 1.80
N ARG A 36 0.01 1.79 1.43
CA ARG A 36 0.05 0.65 0.50
C ARG A 36 -0.59 -0.62 1.04
N LEU A 37 -0.68 -0.80 2.37
CA LEU A 37 -1.44 -1.90 2.97
C LEU A 37 -2.93 -1.55 3.05
N ASN A 38 -3.24 -0.27 3.30
CA ASN A 38 -4.61 0.20 3.48
C ASN A 38 -5.42 0.28 2.18
N CYS A 39 -4.78 0.17 1.00
CA CYS A 39 -5.51 0.00 -0.27
C CYS A 39 -6.33 -1.30 -0.31
N TYR A 40 -6.00 -2.28 0.55
CA TYR A 40 -6.73 -3.52 0.70
C TYR A 40 -7.27 -3.61 2.13
N SER A 41 -8.30 -2.81 2.46
CA SER A 41 -9.00 -2.94 3.75
C SER A 41 -9.68 -4.31 3.84
N THR A 42 -8.99 -5.30 4.42
CA THR A 42 -9.44 -6.69 4.58
C THR A 42 -10.48 -6.88 5.71
N ASN A 43 -11.27 -5.84 6.01
CA ASN A 43 -12.30 -5.90 7.06
C ASN A 43 -13.65 -6.43 6.53
N GLN A 44 -13.65 -7.32 5.54
CA GLN A 44 -14.89 -7.79 4.94
C GLN A 44 -15.00 -9.31 4.89
N SER A 45 -16.27 -9.73 4.83
CA SER A 45 -16.76 -11.10 4.94
C SER A 45 -15.90 -12.12 4.20
N THR A 46 -15.67 -13.30 4.79
CA THR A 46 -15.04 -14.44 4.09
C THR A 46 -15.85 -14.92 2.88
N ILE A 47 -17.10 -14.46 2.74
CA ILE A 47 -18.00 -14.80 1.66
C ILE A 47 -18.08 -13.61 0.69
N PRO A 48 -17.73 -13.79 -0.60
CA PRO A 48 -17.86 -12.75 -1.60
C PRO A 48 -19.34 -12.40 -1.85
N PRO A 49 -19.67 -11.13 -2.17
CA PRO A 49 -21.05 -10.64 -2.26
C PRO A 49 -21.81 -11.13 -3.50
N ILE A 50 -21.09 -11.59 -4.53
CA ILE A 50 -21.63 -12.16 -5.76
C ILE A 50 -20.79 -13.39 -6.15
N PRO A 51 -21.26 -14.28 -7.03
CA PRO A 51 -20.46 -15.42 -7.50
C PRO A 51 -19.16 -14.94 -8.16
N MET A 52 -18.01 -15.44 -7.72
CA MET A 52 -16.71 -15.14 -8.32
C MET A 52 -16.58 -15.73 -9.72
N THR A 53 -15.90 -15.01 -10.61
CA THR A 53 -15.49 -15.56 -11.91
C THR A 53 -14.26 -16.46 -11.75
N ALA A 54 -14.03 -17.37 -12.70
CA ALA A 54 -12.84 -18.23 -12.71
C ALA A 54 -11.55 -17.40 -12.73
N GLN A 55 -11.53 -16.31 -13.51
CA GLN A 55 -10.40 -15.39 -13.60
C GLN A 55 -10.04 -14.73 -12.25
N VAL A 56 -11.05 -14.29 -11.48
CA VAL A 56 -10.81 -13.73 -10.14
C VAL A 56 -10.23 -14.80 -9.20
N GLN A 57 -10.72 -16.04 -9.27
CA GLN A 57 -10.17 -17.14 -8.46
C GLN A 57 -8.71 -17.45 -8.83
N GLU A 58 -8.38 -17.42 -10.12
CA GLU A 58 -7.00 -17.60 -10.61
C GLU A 58 -6.09 -16.50 -10.07
N TRP A 59 -6.50 -15.23 -10.13
CA TRP A 59 -5.72 -14.12 -9.58
C TRP A 59 -5.58 -14.17 -8.06
N MET A 60 -6.64 -14.54 -7.33
CA MET A 60 -6.54 -14.75 -5.88
C MET A 60 -5.47 -15.79 -5.54
N PHE A 61 -5.41 -16.88 -6.30
CA PHE A 61 -4.41 -17.92 -6.12
C PHE A 61 -3.00 -17.46 -6.54
N GLU A 62 -2.87 -16.81 -7.69
CA GLU A 62 -1.59 -16.35 -8.26
C GLU A 62 -0.91 -15.30 -7.37
N TYR A 63 -1.66 -14.30 -6.92
CA TYR A 63 -1.13 -13.17 -6.16
C TYR A 63 -1.24 -13.34 -4.65
N GLY A 64 -1.95 -14.38 -4.17
CA GLY A 64 -2.20 -14.60 -2.75
C GLY A 64 -3.02 -13.49 -2.10
N LEU A 65 -3.88 -12.84 -2.88
CA LEU A 65 -4.69 -11.69 -2.46
C LEU A 65 -6.16 -12.09 -2.27
N PRO A 66 -6.88 -11.44 -1.34
CA PRO A 66 -8.27 -11.77 -1.06
C PRO A 66 -9.21 -11.20 -2.14
N TRP A 67 -10.45 -11.69 -2.19
CA TRP A 67 -11.39 -11.37 -3.28
C TRP A 67 -11.77 -9.88 -3.30
N GLU A 68 -11.71 -9.19 -2.15
CA GLU A 68 -12.01 -7.78 -1.96
C GLU A 68 -11.19 -6.89 -2.88
N VAL A 69 -9.95 -7.30 -3.18
CA VAL A 69 -9.02 -6.59 -4.08
C VAL A 69 -9.56 -6.52 -5.51
N PHE A 70 -10.33 -7.52 -5.91
CA PHE A 70 -10.85 -7.66 -7.26
C PHE A 70 -12.30 -7.17 -7.38
N TYR A 71 -12.88 -6.63 -6.31
CA TYR A 71 -14.27 -6.22 -6.25
C TYR A 71 -14.44 -4.70 -6.23
N CYS A 72 -15.24 -4.18 -7.16
CA CYS A 72 -15.64 -2.78 -7.15
C CYS A 72 -16.90 -2.58 -6.30
N TYR A 73 -16.76 -1.84 -5.19
CA TYR A 73 -17.86 -1.52 -4.27
C TYR A 73 -18.91 -0.58 -4.86
N ASP A 74 -18.49 0.38 -5.70
CA ASP A 74 -19.40 1.37 -6.28
C ASP A 74 -20.37 0.74 -7.30
N HIS A 75 -19.83 -0.12 -8.16
CA HIS A 75 -20.58 -0.72 -9.27
C HIS A 75 -21.06 -2.14 -8.99
N LYS A 76 -20.66 -2.71 -7.84
CA LYS A 76 -20.95 -4.08 -7.40
C LYS A 76 -20.59 -5.12 -8.45
N HIS A 77 -19.36 -5.04 -8.94
CA HIS A 77 -18.89 -5.85 -10.06
C HIS A 77 -17.45 -6.27 -9.86
N TRP A 78 -17.10 -7.42 -10.43
CA TRP A 78 -15.72 -7.87 -10.51
C TRP A 78 -14.94 -7.01 -11.49
N VAL A 79 -13.65 -6.84 -11.20
CA VAL A 79 -12.65 -6.39 -12.16
C VAL A 79 -12.47 -7.48 -13.22
N ASP A 80 -12.36 -7.07 -14.48
CA ASP A 80 -12.18 -7.95 -15.65
C ASP A 80 -10.75 -7.92 -16.21
N GLU A 81 -9.98 -6.88 -15.89
CA GLU A 81 -8.59 -6.69 -16.32
C GLU A 81 -7.80 -6.04 -15.19
N LEU A 82 -6.57 -6.52 -14.98
CA LEU A 82 -5.60 -5.93 -14.05
C LEU A 82 -4.67 -4.97 -14.82
N ASP A 83 -4.26 -3.89 -14.17
CA ASP A 83 -3.26 -2.98 -14.70
C ASP A 83 -1.86 -3.63 -14.71
N ASN A 84 -0.96 -3.11 -15.56
CA ASN A 84 0.41 -3.64 -15.70
C ASN A 84 1.29 -3.45 -14.45
N SER A 85 0.80 -2.70 -13.46
CA SER A 85 1.51 -2.40 -12.23
C SER A 85 1.02 -3.23 -11.05
N PHE A 86 -0.02 -4.04 -11.24
CA PHE A 86 -0.51 -4.99 -10.25
C PHE A 86 0.54 -6.08 -9.96
N PRO A 87 0.72 -6.50 -8.69
CA PRO A 87 0.00 -6.11 -7.47
C PRO A 87 0.60 -4.90 -6.72
N TYR A 88 1.57 -4.21 -7.31
CA TYR A 88 2.38 -3.19 -6.64
C TYR A 88 1.71 -1.82 -6.56
N TYR A 89 0.80 -1.53 -7.49
CA TYR A 89 -0.03 -0.34 -7.57
C TYR A 89 -1.45 -0.76 -7.93
N CYS A 90 -2.46 0.02 -7.49
CA CYS A 90 -3.86 -0.36 -7.60
C CYS A 90 -4.67 0.77 -8.24
N ASP A 91 -4.80 0.75 -9.58
CA ASP A 91 -5.81 1.49 -10.34
C ASP A 91 -6.66 0.51 -11.19
N ASN A 92 -6.86 -0.70 -10.65
CA ASN A 92 -7.72 -1.71 -11.25
C ASN A 92 -9.17 -1.25 -11.23
N ARG A 93 -9.71 -0.94 -12.41
CA ARG A 93 -11.07 -0.45 -12.58
C ARG A 93 -11.96 -1.56 -13.12
N CYS A 94 -13.13 -1.73 -12.51
CA CYS A 94 -14.16 -2.58 -13.08
C CYS A 94 -14.65 -2.03 -14.43
N PRO A 95 -15.33 -2.85 -15.26
CA PRO A 95 -15.79 -2.44 -16.58
C PRO A 95 -16.65 -1.17 -16.58
N LYS A 96 -17.40 -0.91 -15.50
CA LYS A 96 -18.24 0.29 -15.36
C LYS A 96 -17.42 1.53 -15.00
N CYS A 97 -16.47 1.43 -14.06
CA CYS A 97 -15.53 2.51 -13.75
C CYS A 97 -14.73 2.94 -14.99
N ARG A 98 -14.27 1.98 -15.80
CA ARG A 98 -13.47 2.26 -17.01
C ARG A 98 -14.27 3.04 -18.05
N LYS A 99 -15.55 2.72 -18.23
CA LYS A 99 -16.47 3.42 -19.14
C LYS A 99 -16.86 4.82 -18.70
N GLN A 100 -16.75 5.14 -17.41
CA GLN A 100 -17.05 6.48 -16.87
C GLN A 100 -15.85 7.44 -16.97
N ALA A 101 -14.65 6.91 -17.18
CA ALA A 101 -13.41 7.67 -17.27
C ALA A 101 -12.98 8.01 -18.71
N GLY A 102 -13.72 7.53 -19.72
CA GLY A 102 -13.54 7.84 -21.15
C GLY A 102 -14.73 8.58 -21.71
#